data_AF-A0A7U7G6L1-F1
#
_entry.id   AF-A0A7U7G6L1-F1
#
_cell.length_a   1.000
_cell.length_b   1.000
_cell.length_c   1.000
_cell.angle_alpha   90.00
_cell.angle_beta   90.00
_cell.angle_gamma   90.00
#
_symmetry.space_group_name_H-M   'P 1'
#
loop_
_entity.id
_entity.type
_entity.pdbx_description
1 polymer ?
#
loop_
_entity_poly.entity_id
_entity_poly.type
_entity_poly.pdbx_seq_one_letter_code
_entity_poly.pdbx_strand_id
1 'polypeptide(L)'
;MSGNHTTSHEGENHGSYGSYIVGFILAVVLTVASFATVLSKAFSFWQTIAILGVLAAVQMVVHLIFFLHMGTKSLSQRQNLAAFIVTALMVLIVVAGYLFVLWDAQANMMAG
;
A
#
# COMPACT_ATOMS: atom_id res chain seq x y z
N MET A 1 43.99 17.43 35.13
CA MET A 1 43.84 16.61 33.91
C MET A 1 42.48 16.91 33.31
N SER A 2 42.43 17.51 32.12
CA SER A 2 41.18 17.81 31.40
C SER A 2 40.67 16.52 30.75
N GLY A 3 39.46 16.09 31.09
CA GLY A 3 38.82 14.92 30.50
C GLY A 3 38.35 15.23 29.09
N ASN A 4 38.95 14.61 28.09
CA ASN A 4 38.46 14.61 26.72
C ASN A 4 37.14 13.84 26.67
N HIS A 5 36.01 14.55 26.64
CA HIS A 5 34.73 13.98 26.25
C HIS A 5 34.73 13.82 24.72
N THR A 6 35.09 12.64 24.26
CA THR A 6 34.93 12.24 22.86
C THR A 6 33.44 12.17 22.55
N THR A 7 32.95 13.15 21.79
CA THR A 7 31.62 13.10 21.19
C THR A 7 31.63 12.04 20.11
N SER A 8 31.22 10.82 20.46
CA SER A 8 30.91 9.76 19.51
C SER A 8 29.70 10.23 18.70
N HIS A 9 29.98 10.76 17.50
CA HIS A 9 28.96 10.88 16.46
C HIS A 9 28.62 9.47 16.00
N GLU A 10 27.73 8.81 16.75
CA GLU A 10 27.03 7.61 16.31
C GLU A 10 26.31 8.00 15.02
N GLY A 11 26.85 7.57 13.89
CA GLY A 11 26.31 7.85 12.57
C GLY A 11 24.88 7.33 12.49
N GLU A 12 23.93 8.22 12.67
CA GLU A 12 22.52 8.02 12.38
C GLU A 12 22.44 7.50 10.95
N ASN A 13 22.22 6.19 10.81
CA ASN A 13 22.13 5.54 9.51
C ASN A 13 20.79 5.96 8.90
N HIS A 14 20.84 7.12 8.22
CA HIS A 14 19.73 7.78 7.54
C HIS A 14 19.04 6.76 6.65
N GLY A 15 17.94 6.20 7.14
CA GLY A 15 17.05 5.38 6.33
C GLY A 15 16.48 6.29 5.26
N SER A 16 17.04 6.27 4.05
CA SER A 16 16.53 7.17 3.01
C SER A 16 16.62 6.58 1.61
N TYR A 17 17.72 5.93 1.21
CA TYR A 17 17.87 5.53 -0.19
C TYR A 17 17.47 4.08 -0.49
N GLY A 18 17.92 3.12 0.34
CA GLY A 18 17.69 1.70 0.06
C GLY A 18 16.21 1.28 0.09
N SER A 19 15.43 1.79 1.05
CA SER A 19 14.01 1.48 1.14
C SER A 19 13.22 2.08 -0.04
N TYR A 20 13.57 3.29 -0.47
CA TYR A 20 12.94 3.94 -1.62
C TYR A 20 13.21 3.17 -2.92
N ILE A 21 14.43 2.69 -3.13
CA ILE A 21 14.79 1.90 -4.32
C ILE A 21 14.03 0.57 -4.34
N VAL A 22 13.93 -0.12 -3.21
CA VAL A 22 13.15 -1.37 -3.11
C VAL A 22 11.68 -1.12 -3.41
N GLY A 23 11.09 -0.07 -2.82
CA GLY A 23 9.70 0.32 -3.09
C GLY A 23 9.44 0.70 -4.54
N PHE A 24 10.39 1.42 -5.15
CA PHE A 24 10.33 1.80 -6.55
C PHE A 24 10.33 0.58 -7.47
N ILE A 25 11.24 -0.38 -7.26
CA ILE A 25 11.29 -1.63 -8.03
C ILE A 25 9.98 -2.40 -7.86
N LEU A 26 9.47 -2.52 -6.64
CA LEU A 26 8.23 -3.25 -6.35
C LEU A 26 7.02 -2.60 -7.07
N ALA A 27 6.93 -1.27 -7.05
CA ALA A 27 5.88 -0.51 -7.72
C ALA A 27 5.97 -0.63 -9.26
N VAL A 28 7.19 -0.66 -9.82
CA VAL A 28 7.41 -0.88 -11.25
C VAL A 28 6.98 -2.29 -11.64
N VAL A 29 7.38 -3.32 -10.89
CA VAL A 29 7.00 -4.71 -11.15
C VAL A 29 5.47 -4.88 -11.12
N LEU A 30 4.79 -4.29 -10.12
CA LEU A 30 3.34 -4.35 -10.04
C LEU A 30 2.67 -3.65 -11.22
N THR A 31 3.21 -2.51 -11.64
CA THR A 31 2.68 -1.79 -12.81
C THR A 31 2.85 -2.62 -14.08
N VAL A 32 4.03 -3.20 -14.30
CA VAL A 32 4.27 -4.12 -15.41
C VAL A 32 3.32 -5.31 -15.35
N ALA A 33 3.05 -5.87 -14.17
CA ALA A 33 2.08 -6.95 -14.00
C ALA A 33 0.64 -6.52 -14.36
N SER A 34 0.22 -5.31 -13.97
CA SER A 34 -1.10 -4.75 -14.35
C SER A 34 -1.23 -4.63 -15.87
N PHE A 35 -0.22 -4.04 -16.51
CA PHE A 35 -0.19 -3.89 -17.96
C PHE A 35 -0.12 -5.23 -18.67
N ALA A 36 0.71 -6.16 -18.21
CA ALA A 36 0.80 -7.50 -18.77
C ALA A 36 -0.53 -8.24 -18.67
N THR A 37 -1.26 -8.11 -17.56
CA THR A 37 -2.59 -8.72 -17.38
C THR A 37 -3.59 -8.21 -18.43
N VAL A 38 -3.57 -6.92 -18.76
CA VAL A 38 -4.45 -6.31 -19.77
C VAL A 38 -4.00 -6.65 -21.20
N LEU A 39 -2.69 -6.59 -21.47
CA LEU A 39 -2.13 -6.80 -22.80
C LEU A 39 -2.20 -8.27 -23.24
N SER A 40 -2.03 -9.21 -22.31
CA SER A 40 -2.05 -10.65 -22.63
C SER A 40 -3.43 -11.13 -23.07
N LYS A 41 -4.51 -10.38 -22.76
CA LYS A 41 -5.92 -10.76 -23.05
C LYS A 41 -6.25 -12.22 -22.66
N ALA A 42 -5.54 -12.76 -21.68
CA ALA A 42 -5.62 -14.18 -21.30
C ALA A 42 -6.86 -14.51 -20.45
N PHE A 43 -7.58 -13.49 -19.96
CA PHE A 43 -8.71 -13.63 -19.05
C PHE A 43 -9.99 -13.00 -19.65
N SER A 44 -11.15 -13.43 -19.15
CA SER A 44 -12.42 -12.79 -19.50
C SER A 44 -12.50 -11.36 -18.95
N PHE A 45 -13.35 -10.51 -19.54
CA PHE A 45 -13.50 -9.10 -19.16
C PHE A 45 -13.68 -8.89 -17.64
N TRP A 46 -14.58 -9.65 -17.03
CA TRP A 46 -14.86 -9.58 -15.60
C TRP A 46 -13.68 -10.03 -14.73
N GLN A 47 -12.97 -11.08 -15.16
CA GLN A 47 -11.77 -11.55 -14.46
C GLN A 47 -10.63 -10.53 -14.55
N THR A 48 -10.41 -9.93 -15.73
CA THR A 48 -9.39 -8.88 -15.90
C THR A 48 -9.67 -7.70 -14.99
N ILE A 49 -10.91 -7.21 -14.91
CA ILE A 49 -11.27 -6.11 -14.01
C ILE A 49 -11.03 -6.46 -12.55
N ALA A 50 -11.41 -7.67 -12.11
CA ALA A 50 -11.18 -8.11 -10.73
C ALA A 50 -9.68 -8.16 -10.39
N ILE A 51 -8.85 -8.74 -11.26
CA ILE A 51 -7.39 -8.82 -11.07
C ILE A 51 -6.77 -7.42 -11.04
N LEU A 52 -7.21 -6.52 -11.93
CA LEU A 52 -6.73 -5.14 -11.97
C LEU A 52 -7.08 -4.37 -10.70
N GLY A 53 -8.29 -4.58 -10.16
CA GLY A 53 -8.72 -4.00 -8.89
C GLY A 53 -7.83 -4.46 -7.72
N VAL A 54 -7.49 -5.75 -7.67
CA VAL A 54 -6.58 -6.29 -6.65
C VAL A 54 -5.16 -5.71 -6.81
N LEU A 55 -4.61 -5.70 -8.03
CA LEU A 55 -3.30 -5.12 -8.29
C LEU A 55 -3.24 -3.63 -7.94
N ALA A 56 -4.30 -2.87 -8.23
CA ALA A 56 -4.41 -1.46 -7.87
C ALA A 56 -4.42 -1.25 -6.35
N ALA A 57 -5.17 -2.09 -5.61
CA ALA A 57 -5.18 -2.04 -4.14
C ALA A 57 -3.79 -2.33 -3.56
N VAL A 58 -3.10 -3.37 -4.05
CA VAL A 58 -1.73 -3.69 -3.61
C VAL A 58 -0.76 -2.56 -3.99
N GLN A 59 -0.89 -1.97 -5.18
CA GLN A 59 -0.06 -0.85 -5.63
C GLN A 59 -0.19 0.37 -4.70
N MET A 60 -1.41 0.66 -4.25
CA MET A 60 -1.68 1.72 -3.28
C MET A 60 -0.91 1.44 -1.98
N VAL A 61 -1.00 0.22 -1.44
CA VAL A 61 -0.30 -0.18 -0.20
C VAL A 61 1.22 -0.06 -0.32
N VAL A 62 1.79 -0.49 -1.46
CA VAL A 62 3.23 -0.36 -1.71
C VAL A 62 3.66 1.11 -1.69
N HIS A 63 2.92 2.00 -2.34
CA HIS A 63 3.22 3.43 -2.32
C HIS A 63 3.19 3.99 -0.88
N LEU A 64 2.17 3.62 -0.12
CA LEU A 64 1.99 4.10 1.25
C LEU A 64 3.09 3.61 2.20
N ILE A 65 3.58 2.38 2.04
CA ILE A 65 4.65 1.86 2.91
C ILE A 65 6.00 2.46 2.54
N PHE A 66 6.35 2.45 1.24
CA PHE A 66 7.70 2.78 0.80
C PHE A 66 7.94 4.28 0.55
N PHE A 67 6.93 5.02 0.07
CA PHE A 67 7.06 6.44 -0.23
C PHE A 67 6.56 7.32 0.94
N LEU A 68 5.52 6.92 1.67
CA LEU A 68 5.06 7.67 2.86
C LEU A 68 5.90 7.35 4.12
N HIS A 69 7.07 6.73 3.94
CA HIS A 69 8.12 6.55 4.93
C HIS A 69 7.63 6.13 6.33
N MET A 70 6.61 5.26 6.41
CA MET A 70 6.19 4.61 7.65
C MET A 70 7.10 3.42 7.91
N GLY A 71 8.35 3.72 8.27
CA GLY A 71 9.35 2.73 8.66
C GLY A 71 9.01 2.03 9.97
N THR A 72 9.58 0.85 10.16
CA THR A 72 9.40 0.00 11.35
C THR A 72 10.51 0.18 12.40
N LYS A 73 11.41 1.14 12.16
CA LYS A 73 12.67 1.30 12.90
C LYS A 73 12.50 2.00 14.25
N SER A 74 11.57 2.94 14.35
CA SER A 74 11.26 3.65 15.60
C SER A 74 9.93 3.20 16.19
N LEU A 75 9.81 3.18 17.52
CA LEU A 75 8.57 2.90 18.24
C LEU A 75 7.43 3.82 17.80
N SER A 76 7.72 5.11 17.56
CA SER A 76 6.74 6.09 17.07
C SER A 76 6.27 5.82 15.65
N GLN A 77 7.16 5.28 14.81
CA GLN A 77 6.89 5.00 13.40
C GLN A 77 6.06 3.69 13.25
N ARG A 78 6.27 2.72 14.15
CA ARG A 78 5.40 1.55 14.32
C ARG A 78 3.98 1.93 14.74
N GLN A 79 3.84 2.92 15.62
CA GLN A 79 2.53 3.45 16.02
C GLN A 79 1.82 4.13 14.85
N ASN A 80 2.55 4.88 14.01
CA ASN A 80 1.99 5.48 12.80
C ASN A 80 1.54 4.42 11.77
N LEU A 81 2.35 3.35 11.59
CA LEU A 81 1.97 2.21 10.74
C LEU A 81 0.73 1.48 11.28
N ALA A 82 0.64 1.26 12.59
CA ALA A 82 -0.52 0.61 13.21
C ALA A 82 -1.80 1.46 13.03
N ALA A 83 -1.72 2.77 13.27
CA ALA A 83 -2.82 3.69 13.02
C ALA A 83 -3.24 3.67 11.55
N PHE A 84 -2.26 3.69 10.65
CA PHE A 84 -2.50 3.63 9.21
C PHE A 84 -3.19 2.33 8.76
N ILE A 85 -2.75 1.17 9.25
CA ILE A 85 -3.36 -0.14 8.93
C ILE A 85 -4.82 -0.16 9.38
N VAL A 86 -5.13 0.36 10.56
CA VAL A 86 -6.51 0.47 11.06
C VAL A 86 -7.34 1.37 10.14
N THR A 87 -6.83 2.53 9.73
CA THR A 87 -7.52 3.43 8.78
C THR A 87 -7.72 2.76 7.42
N ALA A 88 -6.71 2.08 6.89
CA ALA A 88 -6.80 1.39 5.61
C ALA A 88 -7.85 0.25 5.64
N LEU A 89 -7.87 -0.54 6.72
CA LEU A 89 -8.89 -1.56 6.94
C LEU A 89 -10.28 -0.95 7.04
N MET A 90 -10.43 0.15 7.77
CA MET A 90 -11.70 0.88 7.87
C MET A 90 -12.18 1.35 6.50
N VAL A 91 -11.31 1.97 5.69
CA VAL A 91 -11.65 2.40 4.32
C VAL A 91 -12.06 1.20 3.45
N LEU A 92 -11.34 0.08 3.53
CA LEU A 92 -11.64 -1.13 2.78
C LEU A 92 -13.04 -1.67 3.13
N ILE A 93 -13.36 -1.75 4.43
CA ILE A 93 -14.66 -2.18 4.91
C ILE A 93 -15.77 -1.24 4.42
N VAL A 94 -15.56 0.08 4.49
CA VAL A 94 -16.55 1.08 4.04
C VAL A 94 -16.80 0.96 2.54
N VAL A 95 -15.74 0.86 1.73
CA VAL A 95 -15.87 0.77 0.27
C VAL A 95 -16.51 -0.55 -0.15
N ALA A 96 -16.06 -1.68 0.42
CA ALA A 96 -16.66 -2.99 0.14
C ALA A 96 -18.12 -3.03 0.58
N GLY A 97 -18.43 -2.50 1.76
CA GLY A 97 -19.80 -2.39 2.27
C GLY A 97 -20.68 -1.50 1.40
N TYR A 98 -20.16 -0.36 0.93
CA TYR A 98 -20.88 0.52 0.01
C TYR A 98 -21.20 -0.16 -1.31
N LEU A 99 -20.23 -0.82 -1.94
CA LEU A 99 -20.45 -1.56 -3.18
C LEU A 99 -21.45 -2.72 -2.99
N PHE A 100 -21.37 -3.41 -1.85
CA PHE A 100 -22.32 -4.47 -1.49
C PHE A 100 -23.74 -3.92 -1.35
N VAL A 101 -23.92 -2.83 -0.60
CA VAL A 101 -25.23 -2.19 -0.41
C VAL A 101 -25.79 -1.70 -1.73
N LEU A 102 -24.98 -1.11 -2.62
CA LEU A 102 -25.44 -0.69 -3.94
C LEU A 102 -25.88 -1.86 -4.82
N TRP A 103 -25.15 -2.97 -4.77
CA TRP A 103 -25.51 -4.18 -5.52
C TRP A 103 -26.83 -4.79 -5.02
N ASP A 104 -27.00 -4.88 -3.70
CA ASP A 104 -28.24 -5.36 -3.08
C ASP A 104 -29.42 -4.42 -3.36
N ALA A 105 -29.21 -3.11 -3.24
CA ALA A 105 -30.21 -2.10 -3.56
C ALA A 105 -30.63 -2.15 -5.04
N GLN A 106 -29.68 -2.34 -5.97
CA GLN A 106 -29.99 -2.52 -7.38
C GLN A 106 -30.81 -3.79 -7.62
N ALA A 107 -30.47 -4.90 -6.98
CA ALA A 107 -31.22 -6.15 -7.07
C ALA A 107 -32.66 -5.99 -6.54
N ASN A 108 -32.84 -5.29 -5.42
CA ASN A 108 -34.15 -5.06 -4.81
C ASN A 108 -35.00 -4.02 -5.54
N MET A 109 -34.40 -3.00 -6.17
CA MET A 109 -35.12 -1.97 -6.92
C MET A 109 -35.52 -2.41 -8.34
N MET A 110 -34.77 -3.34 -8.96
CA MET A 110 -35.14 -3.90 -10.28
C MET A 110 -36.12 -5.09 -10.19
N ALA A 111 -36.37 -5.62 -8.99
CA ALA A 111 -37.31 -6.70 -8.75
C ALA A 111 -38.75 -6.22 -8.41
N GLY A 112 -39.00 -4.91 -8.45
CA GLY A 112 -40.30 -4.27 -8.22
C GLY A 112 -40.96 -3.76 -9.50
#